data_AF-A0A522DE82-F1
#
_entry.id   AF-A0A522DE82-F1
#
_cell.length_a   1.000
_cell.length_b   1.000
_cell.length_c   1.000
_cell.angle_alpha   90.00
_cell.angle_beta   90.00
_cell.angle_gamma   90.00
#
_symmetry.space_group_name_H-M   'P 1'
#
loop_
_entity.id
_entity.type
_entity.pdbx_description
1 polymer ?
#
loop_
_entity_poly.entity_id
_entity_poly.type
_entity_poly.pdbx_seq_one_letter_code
_entity_poly.pdbx_strand_id
1 'polypeptide(L)' 'VYEFREQSNSLEHYVYNNQFDGEYLLPEFKHLDFLWLMKGDVVSTEMLQQKTESLRNIGGVQLVVELTTEKIKNKEHLVF' A
#
# COMPACT_ATOMS: atom_id res chain seq x y z
N VAL A 1 -2.94 11.86 -0.57
CA VAL A 1 -3.62 10.59 -0.26
C VAL A 1 -4.71 10.37 -1.28
N TYR A 2 -4.78 9.18 -1.87
CA TYR A 2 -5.93 8.73 -2.66
C TYR A 2 -6.65 7.63 -1.89
N GLU A 3 -7.98 7.69 -1.87
CA GLU A 3 -8.82 6.68 -1.24
C GLU A 3 -9.85 6.13 -2.23
N PHE A 4 -10.14 4.83 -2.11
CA PHE A 4 -11.19 4.17 -2.86
C PHE A 4 -11.84 3.09 -2.01
N ARG A 5 -13.17 3.11 -1.94
CA ARG A 5 -13.96 2.11 -1.23
C ARG A 5 -14.67 1.22 -2.24
N GLU A 6 -14.42 -0.08 -2.16
CA GLU A 6 -15.13 -1.05 -2.99
C GLU A 6 -16.63 -1.08 -2.62
N GLN A 7 -17.50 -1.15 -3.62
CA GLN A 7 -18.96 -1.08 -3.40
C GLN A 7 -19.55 -2.41 -2.88
N SER A 8 -18.86 -3.53 -3.16
CA SER A 8 -19.37 -4.88 -2.91
C SER A 8 -18.95 -5.45 -1.56
N ASN A 9 -17.96 -4.86 -0.89
CA ASN A 9 -17.40 -5.33 0.37
C ASN A 9 -17.01 -4.14 1.25
N SER A 10 -16.44 -4.42 2.42
CA SER A 10 -15.94 -3.36 3.31
C SER A 10 -14.44 -3.04 3.04
N LEU A 11 -13.92 -3.38 1.86
CA LEU A 11 -12.52 -3.18 1.51
C LEU A 11 -12.28 -1.74 1.08
N GLU A 12 -11.41 -1.07 1.82
CA GLU A 12 -10.96 0.29 1.59
C GLU A 12 -9.50 0.26 1.14
N HIS A 13 -9.21 1.00 0.07
CA HIS A 13 -7.90 1.12 -0.55
C HIS A 13 -7.36 2.53 -0.34
N TYR A 14 -6.18 2.64 0.25
CA TYR A 14 -5.50 3.92 0.46
C TYR A 14 -4.14 3.91 -0.21
N VAL A 15 -3.87 4.89 -1.05
CA VAL A 15 -2.55 5.09 -1.67
C VAL A 15 -1.91 6.34 -1.11
N TYR A 16 -0.80 6.15 -0.42
CA TYR A 16 0.05 7.20 0.12
C TYR A 16 1.28 7.37 -0.76
N ASN A 17 1.73 8.61 -0.90
CA ASN A 17 3.11 8.87 -1.28
C ASN A 17 3.95 8.68 -0.02
N ASN A 18 5.02 7.89 -0.09
CA ASN A 18 5.87 7.63 1.07
C ASN A 18 6.64 8.87 1.52
N GLN A 19 6.81 9.86 0.64
CA GLN A 19 7.30 11.19 0.99
C GLN A 19 6.11 12.12 1.26
N PHE A 20 6.02 12.61 2.49
CA PHE A 20 5.02 13.56 2.92
C PHE A 20 5.69 14.67 3.71
N ASP A 21 5.52 15.92 3.26
CA ASP A 21 6.05 17.14 3.90
C ASP A 21 7.57 17.11 4.21
N GLY A 22 8.35 16.48 3.34
CA GLY A 22 9.81 16.36 3.48
C GLY A 22 10.29 15.20 4.35
N GLU A 23 9.38 14.42 4.93
CA GLU A 23 9.69 13.23 5.72
C GLU A 23 9.17 11.95 5.06
N TYR A 24 9.72 10.80 5.47
CA TYR A 24 9.25 9.49 5.03
C TYR A 24 8.22 8.94 6.02
N LEU A 25 7.08 8.50 5.50
CA LEU A 25 6.06 7.82 6.30
C LEU A 25 6.64 6.56 6.93
N LEU A 26 7.33 5.76 6.13
CA LEU A 26 8.07 4.59 6.60
C LEU A 26 9.56 4.76 6.29
N PRO A 27 10.35 5.29 7.24
CA PRO A 27 11.79 5.47 7.06
C PRO A 27 12.53 4.17 6.71
N GLU A 28 12.05 3.02 7.21
CA GLU A 28 12.58 1.69 6.89
C GLU A 28 12.41 1.30 5.41
N PHE A 29 11.49 1.96 4.69
CA PHE A 29 11.18 1.71 3.28
C PHE A 29 11.37 2.96 2.41
N LYS A 30 12.37 3.80 2.72
CA LYS A 30 12.68 5.03 1.95
C LYS A 30 12.85 4.88 0.43
N HIS A 31 13.05 3.65 -0.06
CA HIS A 31 13.17 3.34 -1.49
C HIS A 31 11.82 3.03 -2.16
N LEU A 32 10.74 2.97 -1.40
CA LEU A 32 9.39 2.85 -1.95
C LEU A 32 8.80 4.25 -2.11
N ASP A 33 8.30 4.54 -3.32
CA ASP A 33 7.68 5.83 -3.62
C ASP A 33 6.21 5.89 -3.15
N PHE A 34 5.50 4.76 -3.24
CA PHE A 34 4.09 4.66 -2.91
C PHE A 34 3.82 3.50 -1.95
N LEU A 35 2.86 3.71 -1.05
CA LEU A 35 2.35 2.70 -0.14
C LEU A 35 0.87 2.49 -0.45
N TRP A 36 0.49 1.23 -0.73
CA TRP A 36 -0.90 0.85 -0.89
C TRP A 36 -1.37 0.04 0.31
N LEU A 37 -2.30 0.61 1.07
CA LEU A 37 -2.91 -0.03 2.23
C LEU A 37 -4.32 -0.50 1.88
N MET A 38 -4.65 -1.68 2.38
CA MET A 38 -5.97 -2.30 2.25
C MET A 38 -6.52 -2.56 3.65
N LYS A 39 -7.73 -2.08 3.92
CA LYS A 39 -8.36 -2.11 5.24
C LYS A 39 -9.79 -2.62 5.14
N GLY A 40 -10.26 -3.31 6.18
CA GLY A 40 -11.69 -3.55 6.41
C GLY A 40 -12.18 -4.94 6.02
N ASP A 41 -11.55 -5.60 5.06
CA ASP A 41 -11.89 -6.98 4.69
C ASP A 41 -10.64 -7.86 4.50
N VAL A 42 -10.85 -9.18 4.49
CA VAL A 42 -9.79 -10.16 4.28
C VAL A 42 -9.40 -10.17 2.81
N VAL A 43 -8.16 -9.76 2.53
CA VAL A 43 -7.57 -9.89 1.21
C VAL A 43 -6.98 -11.30 1.08
N SER A 44 -7.52 -12.11 0.18
CA SER A 44 -6.97 -13.45 -0.08
C SER A 44 -5.62 -13.35 -0.79
N THR A 45 -4.77 -14.36 -0.61
CA THR A 45 -3.46 -14.43 -1.26
C THR A 45 -3.57 -14.38 -2.79
N GLU A 46 -4.60 -15.01 -3.36
CA GLU A 46 -4.87 -14.99 -4.81
C GLU A 46 -5.20 -13.58 -5.29
N MET A 47 -6.08 -12.86 -4.57
CA MET A 47 -6.42 -11.48 -4.90
C MET A 47 -5.17 -10.60 -4.84
N LEU A 48 -4.36 -10.76 -3.79
CA LEU A 48 -3.13 -10.00 -3.62
C LEU A 48 -2.12 -10.24 -4.76
N GLN A 49 -1.96 -11.51 -5.18
CA GLN A 49 -1.10 -11.88 -6.30
C GLN A 49 -1.59 -11.24 -7.60
N GLN A 50 -2.88 -11.36 -7.92
CA GLN A 50 -3.47 -10.74 -9.11
C GLN A 50 -3.28 -9.23 -9.15
N LYS A 51 -3.48 -8.54 -8.01
CA LYS A 51 -3.24 -7.10 -7.92
C LYS A 51 -1.75 -6.76 -8.08
N THR A 52 -0.86 -7.55 -7.48
CA THR A 52 0.60 -7.38 -7.60
C THR A 52 1.07 -7.50 -9.05
N GLU A 53 0.59 -8.53 -9.77
CA GLU A 53 0.90 -8.72 -11.18
C GLU A 53 0.36 -7.57 -12.04
N SER A 54 -0.87 -7.14 -11.76
CA SER A 54 -1.48 -5.99 -12.44
C SER A 54 -0.64 -4.72 -12.27
N LEU A 55 -0.13 -4.46 -11.06
CA LEU A 55 0.75 -3.31 -10.78
C LEU A 55 2.10 -3.42 -11.51
N ARG A 56 2.70 -4.61 -11.58
CA ARG A 56 3.97 -4.83 -12.31
C ARG A 56 3.85 -4.58 -13.81
N ASN A 57 2.65 -4.74 -14.37
CA ASN A 57 2.39 -4.46 -15.78
C ASN A 57 2.23 -2.96 -16.09
N ILE A 58 2.18 -2.09 -15.07
CA ILE A 58 2.13 -0.64 -15.25
C ILE A 58 3.53 -0.14 -15.64
N GLY A 59 3.62 0.53 -16.79
CA GLY A 59 4.88 1.14 -17.24
C GLY A 59 5.44 2.11 -16.20
N GLY A 60 6.70 1.91 -15.81
CA GLY A 60 7.39 2.71 -14.79
C GLY A 60 7.41 2.07 -13.40
N VAL A 61 6.59 1.05 -13.13
CA VAL A 61 6.68 0.29 -11.88
C VAL A 61 7.86 -0.68 -11.96
N GLN A 62 8.90 -0.41 -11.16
CA GLN A 62 10.10 -1.27 -11.11
C GLN A 62 9.99 -2.39 -10.08
N LEU A 63 9.23 -2.16 -9.00
CA LEU A 63 9.17 -3.05 -7.86
C LEU A 63 7.79 -2.98 -7.20
N VAL A 64 7.24 -4.14 -6.87
CA VAL A 64 6.07 -4.29 -6.00
C VAL A 64 6.46 -5.28 -4.91
N VAL A 65 6.28 -4.88 -3.65
CA VAL A 65 6.62 -5.69 -2.47
C VAL A 65 5.42 -5.72 -1.54
N GLU A 66 5.09 -6.90 -1.04
CA GLU A 66 4.11 -7.07 0.01
C GLU A 66 4.71 -6.68 1.37
N LEU A 67 4.06 -5.72 2.02
CA LEU A 67 4.35 -5.30 3.38
C LEU A 67 3.36 -5.96 4.33
N THR A 68 3.79 -7.02 5.01
CA THR A 68 2.99 -7.59 6.11
C THR A 68 3.02 -6.64 7.30
N THR A 69 1.96 -6.63 8.10
CA THR A 69 1.83 -5.78 9.31
C THR A 69 2.95 -6.01 10.32
N GLU A 70 3.64 -7.13 10.28
CA GLU A 70 4.81 -7.44 11.12
C GLU A 70 6.08 -6.71 10.67
N LYS A 71 6.18 -6.38 9.38
CA LYS A 71 7.32 -5.66 8.79
C LYS A 71 7.22 -4.14 8.97
N ILE A 72 6.04 -3.63 9.32
CA ILE A 72 5.79 -2.20 9.55
C ILE A 72 6.03 -1.89 11.02
N LYS A 73 7.14 -1.22 11.33
CA LYS A 73 7.49 -0.84 12.71
C LYS A 73 6.84 0.49 13.09
N ASN A 74 6.76 1.42 12.15
CA ASN A 74 6.25 2.78 12.40
C ASN A 74 4.80 2.95 11.89
N LYS A 75 3.87 2.11 12.37
CA LYS A 75 2.45 2.14 11.96
C LYS A 75 1.75 3.46 12.30
N GLU A 76 2.20 4.14 13.36
CA GLU A 76 1.65 5.43 13.79
C GLU A 76 1.77 6.51 12.70
N HIS A 77 2.77 6.41 11.81
CA HIS A 77 2.96 7.33 10.69
C HIS A 77 2.01 7.04 9.51
N LEU A 78 1.21 5.97 9.60
CA LEU A 78 0.20 5.63 8.59
C LEU A 78 -1.20 6.12 8.98
N VAL A 79 -1.31 6.82 10.12
CA VAL A 79 -2.56 7.43 10.60
C VAL A 79 -2.52 8.92 10.27
N PHE A 80 -3.21 9.31 9.20
CA PHE A 80 -3.51 10.71 8.89
C PHE A 80 -5.01 10.91 8.83
#